data_AF-A0A1F0CVH0-F1
#
_entry.id   AF-A0A1F0CVH0-F1
#
_cell.length_a   1.000
_cell.length_b   1.000
_cell.length_c   1.000
_cell.angle_alpha   90.00
_cell.angle_beta   90.00
_cell.angle_gamma   90.00
#
_symmetry.space_group_name_H-M   'P 1'
#
loop_
_entity.id
_entity.type
_entity.pdbx_description
1 polymer ?
#
loop_
_entity_poly.entity_id
_entity_poly.type
_entity_poly.pdbx_seq_one_letter_code
_entity_poly.pdbx_strand_id
1 'polypeptide(L)'
;MFRVTVHRNCSRPGCQRPAAATLEFNYADQIAIIGPLQPAGNPHRWDLCEDHVERTSVPQGWRLVRKTEDATPPPALGGTSAIGAADGHAADDEADEEELLALAEAVQQAYEESGELPNDPGPRLVRREEIPLPTGHHPARGNLPSSRPRRHLRAVQEND
;
A
#
# COMPACT_ATOMS: atom_id res chain seq x y z
N MET A 1 -21.88 -14.90 25.11
CA MET A 1 -20.94 -13.88 25.60
C MET A 1 -19.70 -13.90 24.71
N PHE A 2 -19.62 -13.00 23.72
CA PHE A 2 -18.44 -12.89 22.88
C PHE A 2 -17.40 -12.09 23.64
N ARG A 3 -16.30 -12.73 24.03
CA ARG A 3 -15.17 -12.09 24.68
C ARG A 3 -14.48 -11.21 23.62
N VAL A 4 -14.72 -9.91 23.68
CA VAL A 4 -14.02 -8.94 22.81
C VAL A 4 -12.60 -8.81 23.34
N THR A 5 -11.69 -9.64 22.85
CA THR A 5 -10.26 -9.39 22.98
C THR A 5 -9.90 -8.27 22.01
N VAL A 6 -9.34 -7.17 22.53
CA VAL A 6 -8.91 -5.98 21.78
C VAL A 6 -7.62 -6.30 21.00
N HIS A 7 -7.69 -7.26 20.09
CA HIS A 7 -6.62 -7.56 19.13
C HIS A 7 -7.11 -7.16 17.75
N ARG A 8 -6.25 -6.48 16.98
CA ARG A 8 -6.58 -6.13 15.59
C ARG A 8 -6.61 -7.45 14.80
N ASN A 9 -7.76 -7.78 14.21
CA ASN A 9 -7.93 -8.97 13.38
C ASN A 9 -7.60 -8.64 11.93
N CYS A 10 -7.26 -9.68 11.16
CA CYS A 10 -7.07 -9.55 9.72
C CYS A 10 -8.34 -9.01 9.03
N SER A 11 -8.18 -8.03 8.13
CA SER A 11 -9.28 -7.39 7.39
C SER A 11 -9.83 -8.25 6.23
N ARG A 12 -9.31 -9.47 6.00
CA ARG A 12 -9.82 -10.37 4.95
C ARG A 12 -11.16 -10.99 5.36
N PRO A 13 -12.18 -11.00 4.48
CA PRO A 13 -13.46 -11.61 4.78
C PRO A 13 -13.30 -13.08 5.21
N GLY A 14 -13.88 -13.44 6.35
CA GLY A 14 -13.81 -14.81 6.89
C GLY A 14 -12.52 -15.16 7.64
N CYS A 15 -11.55 -14.24 7.73
CA CYS A 15 -10.36 -14.41 8.55
C CYS A 15 -10.56 -13.78 9.94
N GLN A 16 -10.28 -14.53 11.00
CA GLN A 16 -10.28 -14.01 12.38
C GLN A 16 -8.90 -14.05 13.03
N ARG A 17 -7.86 -14.39 12.28
CA ARG A 17 -6.48 -14.47 12.80
C ARG A 17 -5.96 -13.10 13.21
N PRO A 18 -5.06 -13.03 14.22
CA PRO A 18 -4.46 -11.77 14.64
C PRO A 18 -3.67 -11.15 13.50
N ALA A 19 -3.72 -9.83 13.39
CA ALA A 19 -2.93 -9.08 12.44
C ALA A 19 -1.45 -9.10 12.83
N ALA A 20 -0.58 -9.25 11.84
CA ALA A 20 0.88 -9.23 11.95
C ALA A 20 1.51 -8.10 11.13
N ALA A 21 0.83 -7.64 10.07
CA ALA A 21 1.32 -6.61 9.17
C ALA A 21 0.20 -5.67 8.73
N THR A 22 0.57 -4.52 8.21
CA THR A 22 -0.35 -3.54 7.61
C THR A 22 -0.03 -3.36 6.13
N LEU A 23 -1.08 -3.42 5.31
CA LEU A 23 -1.09 -3.17 3.87
C LEU A 23 -1.60 -1.75 3.60
N GLU A 24 -0.88 -1.01 2.77
CA GLU A 24 -1.23 0.32 2.27
C GLU A 24 -1.13 0.34 0.75
N PHE A 25 -2.05 1.04 0.08
CA PHE A 25 -2.00 1.25 -1.36
C PHE A 25 -1.65 2.71 -1.67
N ASN A 26 -0.62 2.92 -2.47
CA ASN A 26 -0.36 4.17 -3.15
C ASN A 26 -0.87 4.04 -4.59
N TYR A 27 -2.02 4.66 -4.85
CA TYR A 27 -2.68 4.61 -6.14
C TYR A 27 -1.95 5.42 -7.22
N ALA A 28 -1.30 6.53 -6.85
CA ALA A 28 -0.59 7.38 -7.80
C ALA A 28 0.57 6.62 -8.44
N ASP A 29 1.35 5.92 -7.61
CA ASP A 29 2.52 5.17 -8.07
C ASP A 29 2.20 3.71 -8.44
N GLN A 30 0.93 3.28 -8.30
CA GLN A 30 0.48 1.89 -8.47
C GLN A 30 1.29 0.90 -7.61
N ILE A 31 1.53 1.26 -6.35
CA ILE A 31 2.31 0.47 -5.40
C ILE A 31 1.42 -0.02 -4.27
N ALA A 32 1.60 -1.27 -3.86
CA ALA A 32 1.14 -1.75 -2.57
C ALA A 32 2.33 -1.99 -1.64
N ILE A 33 2.24 -1.48 -0.42
CA ILE A 33 3.28 -1.59 0.60
C ILE A 33 2.72 -2.47 1.71
N ILE A 34 3.39 -3.57 2.00
CA ILE A 34 3.17 -4.36 3.21
C ILE A 34 4.32 -4.04 4.16
N GLY A 35 4.00 -3.54 5.35
CA GLY A 35 4.98 -3.25 6.40
C GLY A 35 4.56 -3.80 7.75
N PRO A 36 5.39 -3.57 8.79
CA PRO A 36 5.09 -4.00 10.15
C PRO A 36 3.75 -3.45 10.63
N LEU A 37 3.09 -4.18 11.53
CA LEU A 37 1.79 -3.80 12.07
C LEU A 37 1.83 -2.38 12.64
N GLN A 38 1.02 -1.50 12.06
CA GLN A 38 0.99 -0.10 12.47
C GLN A 38 0.32 0.03 13.84
N PRO A 39 0.87 0.86 14.76
CA PRO A 39 0.35 1.00 16.12
C PRO A 39 -1.03 1.68 16.15
N ALA A 40 -1.29 2.57 15.18
CA ALA A 40 -2.57 3.26 15.04
C ALA A 40 -3.39 2.63 13.90
N GLY A 41 -4.67 2.39 14.17
CA GLY A 41 -5.61 1.99 13.14
C GLY A 41 -5.95 3.16 12.22
N ASN A 42 -5.83 2.93 10.92
CA ASN A 42 -6.19 3.91 9.89
C ASN A 42 -7.23 3.27 8.94
N PRO A 43 -8.35 3.96 8.61
CA PRO A 43 -9.37 3.42 7.72
C PRO A 43 -8.90 3.17 6.28
N HIS A 44 -7.81 3.80 5.86
CA HIS A 44 -7.19 3.63 4.54
C HIS A 44 -6.10 2.55 4.52
N ARG A 45 -5.95 1.79 5.61
CA ARG A 45 -5.00 0.70 5.75
C ARG A 45 -5.70 -0.59 6.10
N TRP A 46 -5.14 -1.70 5.66
CA TRP A 46 -5.69 -3.03 5.94
C TRP A 46 -4.72 -3.86 6.74
N ASP A 47 -5.21 -4.52 7.77
CA ASP A 47 -4.37 -5.38 8.59
C ASP A 47 -4.41 -6.81 8.06
N LEU A 48 -3.24 -7.44 7.93
CA LEU A 48 -3.07 -8.79 7.40
C LEU A 48 -2.43 -9.68 8.46
N CYS A 49 -2.89 -10.93 8.55
CA CYS A 49 -2.18 -11.99 9.30
C CYS A 49 -1.07 -12.59 8.44
N GLU A 50 -0.15 -13.34 9.05
CA GLU A 50 1.04 -13.93 8.40
C GLU A 50 0.71 -14.65 7.07
N ASP A 51 -0.19 -15.64 7.06
CA ASP A 51 -0.54 -16.31 5.79
C ASP A 51 -1.13 -15.35 4.74
N HIS A 52 -1.87 -14.31 5.15
CA HIS A 52 -2.42 -13.36 4.19
C HIS A 52 -1.36 -12.39 3.69
N VAL A 53 -0.32 -12.10 4.46
CA VAL A 53 0.85 -11.38 3.95
C VAL A 53 1.48 -12.18 2.82
N GLU A 54 1.72 -13.47 3.02
CA GLU A 54 2.34 -14.35 2.01
C GLU A 54 1.48 -14.50 0.76
N ARG A 55 0.17 -14.69 0.93
CA ARG A 55 -0.77 -14.95 -0.17
C ARG A 55 -1.29 -13.71 -0.88
N THR A 56 -1.10 -12.52 -0.31
CA THR A 56 -1.62 -11.29 -0.92
C THR A 56 -0.81 -10.95 -2.17
N SER A 57 -1.53 -10.84 -3.28
CA SER A 57 -1.04 -10.31 -4.55
C SER A 57 -1.64 -8.94 -4.82
N VAL A 58 -0.95 -8.17 -5.66
CA VAL A 58 -1.41 -6.86 -6.14
C VAL A 58 -2.09 -6.99 -7.52
N PRO A 59 -2.87 -5.99 -7.96
CA PRO A 59 -3.41 -5.95 -9.31
C PRO A 59 -2.31 -6.04 -10.38
N GLN A 60 -2.69 -6.44 -11.60
CA GLN A 60 -1.75 -6.47 -12.73
C GLN A 60 -1.21 -5.06 -13.01
N GLY A 61 0.10 -4.95 -13.26
CA GLY A 61 0.80 -3.67 -13.45
C GLY A 61 1.22 -2.97 -12.15
N TRP A 62 0.74 -3.44 -10.98
CA TRP A 62 1.13 -2.85 -9.70
C TRP A 62 2.39 -3.49 -9.12
N ARG A 63 3.15 -2.70 -8.37
CA ARG A 63 4.35 -3.17 -7.66
C ARG A 63 4.04 -3.48 -6.20
N LEU A 64 4.48 -4.63 -5.70
CA LEU A 64 4.37 -5.01 -4.29
C LEU A 64 5.70 -4.83 -3.57
N VAL A 65 5.73 -4.00 -2.54
CA VAL A 65 6.91 -3.76 -1.68
C VAL A 65 6.64 -4.34 -0.31
N ARG A 66 7.52 -5.23 0.16
CA ARG A 66 7.48 -5.81 1.50
C ARG A 66 8.59 -5.18 2.33
N LYS A 67 8.23 -4.41 3.36
CA LYS A 67 9.18 -3.87 4.33
C LYS A 67 9.36 -4.91 5.43
N THR A 68 10.50 -5.60 5.44
CA THR A 68 10.90 -6.49 6.54
C THR A 68 11.35 -5.63 7.72
N GLU A 69 10.98 -6.04 8.92
CA GLU A 69 11.32 -5.39 10.18
C GLU A 69 12.81 -5.51 10.56
N ASP A 70 13.62 -6.22 9.78
CA ASP A 70 15.08 -6.33 9.97
C ASP A 70 15.86 -5.04 9.77
N ALA A 71 15.19 -3.95 9.37
CA ALA A 71 15.73 -2.61 9.62
C ALA A 71 15.58 -2.30 11.11
N THR A 72 16.44 -2.94 11.93
CA THR A 72 16.79 -2.40 13.24
C THR A 72 17.04 -0.91 13.03
N PRO A 73 16.23 0.01 13.62
CA PRO A 73 16.60 1.40 13.57
C PRO A 73 18.04 1.46 14.09
N PRO A 74 18.99 2.12 13.39
CA PRO A 74 20.33 2.29 13.95
C PRO A 74 20.12 2.73 15.38
N PRO A 75 20.72 2.05 16.39
CA PRO A 75 20.38 2.27 17.78
C PRO A 75 20.38 3.77 17.96
N ALA A 76 19.20 4.35 18.21
CA ALA A 76 19.08 5.79 18.38
C ALA A 76 20.10 6.09 19.45
N LEU A 77 21.17 6.82 19.07
CA LEU A 77 22.34 7.05 19.89
C LEU A 77 21.89 7.87 21.11
N GLY A 78 21.38 7.15 22.10
CA GLY A 78 20.91 7.62 23.37
C GLY A 78 22.04 7.43 24.37
N GLY A 79 22.91 8.42 24.42
CA GLY A 79 23.47 8.99 25.64
C GLY A 79 24.12 8.08 26.69
N THR A 80 25.42 8.36 26.88
CA THR A 80 26.18 8.37 28.14
C THR A 80 26.87 7.07 28.61
N SER A 81 28.20 6.99 28.44
CA SER A 81 29.17 7.21 29.54
C SER A 81 30.58 6.74 29.15
N ALA A 82 31.47 7.73 29.03
CA ALA A 82 32.91 7.76 29.31
C ALA A 82 33.82 6.52 29.08
N ILE A 83 34.72 6.64 28.10
CA ILE A 83 36.16 6.34 28.25
C ILE A 83 36.98 7.36 27.40
N GLY A 84 38.11 7.80 27.93
CA GLY A 84 38.79 9.04 27.55
C GLY A 84 39.78 8.98 26.37
N ALA A 85 39.93 10.17 25.77
CA ALA A 85 41.07 10.79 25.08
C ALA A 85 41.84 10.01 24.00
N ALA A 86 41.73 10.50 22.75
CA ALA A 86 42.88 10.72 21.86
C ALA A 86 42.52 11.77 20.77
N ASP A 87 43.34 12.81 20.71
CA ASP A 87 43.67 13.73 19.60
C ASP A 87 42.63 14.14 18.53
N GLY A 88 42.13 15.36 18.71
CA GLY A 88 42.13 16.45 17.72
C GLY A 88 41.97 16.15 16.22
N HIS A 89 40.72 16.17 15.76
CA HIS A 89 40.34 16.94 14.57
C HIS A 89 39.01 17.65 14.87
N ALA A 90 39.11 18.89 15.32
CA ALA A 90 37.99 19.82 15.36
C ALA A 90 37.78 20.32 13.93
N ALA A 91 36.69 19.88 13.31
CA ALA A 91 35.98 20.62 12.28
C ALA A 91 34.54 20.73 12.77
N ASP A 92 34.32 21.69 13.68
CA ASP A 92 33.02 22.35 13.85
C ASP A 92 32.62 22.88 12.45
N ASP A 93 31.51 22.40 11.90
CA ASP A 93 30.19 23.06 12.00
C ASP A 93 30.16 24.36 11.16
N GLU A 94 30.20 24.19 9.85
CA GLU A 94 29.33 24.87 8.89
C GLU A 94 29.38 23.96 7.67
N ALA A 95 28.36 23.12 7.43
CA ALA A 95 28.17 22.57 6.09
C ALA A 95 28.00 23.80 5.19
N ASP A 96 29.03 24.10 4.41
CA ASP A 96 29.06 25.30 3.60
C ASP A 96 27.81 25.34 2.72
N GLU A 97 27.23 26.53 2.57
CA GLU A 97 26.00 26.70 1.78
C GLU A 97 26.17 26.15 0.36
N GLU A 98 27.40 26.14 -0.17
CA GLU A 98 27.76 25.51 -1.43
C GLU A 98 27.66 23.97 -1.38
N GLU A 99 28.15 23.29 -0.33
CA GLU A 99 28.01 21.84 -0.17
C GLU A 99 26.54 21.44 0.05
N LEU A 100 25.78 22.23 0.79
CA LEU A 100 24.33 22.02 0.96
C LEU A 100 23.57 22.23 -0.35
N LEU A 101 23.93 23.25 -1.14
CA LEU A 101 23.38 23.49 -2.47
C LEU A 101 23.77 22.37 -3.45
N ALA A 102 25.01 21.90 -3.41
CA ALA A 102 25.51 20.80 -4.24
C ALA A 102 24.80 19.48 -3.93
N LEU A 103 24.55 19.19 -2.64
CA LEU A 103 23.74 18.04 -2.21
C LEU A 103 22.29 18.15 -2.68
N ALA A 104 21.67 19.33 -2.56
CA ALA A 104 20.31 19.56 -3.03
C ALA A 104 20.19 19.39 -4.56
N GLU A 105 21.16 19.92 -5.32
CA GLU A 105 21.24 19.75 -6.78
C GLU A 105 21.41 18.28 -7.16
N ALA A 106 22.29 17.54 -6.49
CA ALA A 106 22.48 16.11 -6.74
C ALA A 106 21.21 15.28 -6.48
N VAL A 107 20.45 15.58 -5.41
CA VAL A 107 19.16 14.92 -5.12
C VAL A 107 18.12 15.25 -6.20
N GLN A 108 18.05 16.53 -6.61
CA GLN A 108 17.12 16.95 -7.65
C GLN A 108 17.45 16.30 -9.00
N GLN A 109 18.72 16.24 -9.35
CA GLN A 109 19.20 15.59 -10.58
C GLN A 109 18.98 14.08 -10.56
N ALA A 110 19.15 13.42 -9.40
CA ALA A 110 18.78 12.02 -9.23
C ALA A 110 17.26 11.79 -9.37
N TYR A 111 16.44 12.74 -8.92
CA TYR A 111 14.98 12.69 -9.10
C TYR A 111 14.57 12.91 -10.56
N GLU A 112 15.23 13.84 -11.27
CA GLU A 112 15.03 14.08 -12.70
C GLU A 112 15.51 12.90 -13.57
N GLU A 113 16.64 12.29 -13.25
CA GLU A 113 17.17 11.10 -13.93
C GLU A 113 16.28 9.86 -13.70
N SER A 114 15.65 9.77 -12.52
CA SER A 114 14.65 8.72 -12.24
C SER A 114 13.25 9.04 -12.79
N GLY A 115 13.06 10.21 -13.41
CA GLY A 115 11.80 10.69 -13.98
C GLY A 115 11.34 9.96 -15.26
N GLU A 116 12.16 9.12 -15.87
CA GLU A 116 11.78 8.33 -17.05
C GLU A 116 11.66 6.84 -16.71
N LEU A 117 10.54 6.46 -16.08
CA LEU A 117 10.07 5.09 -16.07
C LEU A 117 8.83 4.97 -16.96
N PRO A 118 8.90 4.41 -18.18
CA PRO A 118 7.70 4.02 -18.89
C PRO A 118 7.16 2.73 -18.27
N ASN A 119 6.03 2.82 -17.56
CA ASN A 119 5.14 1.67 -17.42
C ASN A 119 3.68 2.13 -17.32
N ASP A 120 3.15 2.54 -18.46
CA ASP A 120 1.70 2.51 -18.68
C ASP A 120 1.34 1.14 -19.26
N PRO A 121 0.68 0.31 -18.45
CA PRO A 121 -0.69 0.05 -18.80
C PRO A 121 -1.56 0.55 -17.66
N GLY A 122 -2.02 1.79 -17.78
CA GLY A 122 -3.28 2.18 -17.19
C GLY A 122 -4.36 1.13 -17.51
N PRO A 123 -5.50 1.14 -16.80
CA PRO A 123 -6.59 0.24 -17.15
C PRO A 123 -6.83 0.37 -18.65
N ARG A 124 -6.69 -0.72 -19.41
CA ARG A 124 -7.06 -0.71 -20.83
C ARG A 124 -8.50 -0.22 -20.89
N LEU A 125 -8.68 1.03 -21.30
CA LEU A 125 -9.99 1.58 -21.59
C LEU A 125 -10.43 0.92 -22.89
N VAL A 126 -10.95 -0.29 -22.75
CA VAL A 126 -11.53 -1.06 -23.85
C VAL A 126 -12.82 -0.34 -24.22
N ARG A 127 -12.97 0.04 -25.50
CA ARG A 127 -14.23 0.67 -25.92
C ARG A 127 -15.38 -0.31 -25.71
N ARG A 128 -16.57 0.22 -25.42
CA ARG A 128 -17.76 -0.61 -25.14
C ARG A 128 -18.05 -1.62 -26.26
N GLU A 129 -17.69 -1.27 -27.50
CA GLU A 129 -17.86 -2.11 -28.69
C GLU A 129 -16.84 -3.26 -28.80
N GLU A 130 -15.70 -3.16 -28.11
CA GLU A 130 -14.60 -4.13 -28.13
C GLU A 130 -14.78 -5.23 -27.07
N ILE A 131 -15.68 -5.03 -26.10
CA ILE A 131 -16.03 -6.05 -25.10
C ILE A 131 -16.92 -7.09 -25.80
N PRO A 132 -16.54 -8.39 -25.82
CA PRO A 132 -17.37 -9.43 -26.40
C PRO A 132 -18.77 -9.41 -25.80
N LEU A 133 -19.79 -9.42 -26.66
CA LEU A 133 -21.17 -9.49 -26.21
C LEU A 133 -21.35 -10.71 -25.31
N PRO A 134 -22.02 -10.58 -24.16
CA PRO A 134 -22.26 -11.71 -23.28
C PRO A 134 -22.98 -12.79 -24.08
N THR A 135 -22.47 -14.02 -24.03
CA THR A 135 -22.91 -15.18 -24.83
C THR A 135 -24.34 -15.64 -24.52
N GLY A 136 -25.11 -14.86 -23.76
CA GLY A 136 -26.41 -15.22 -23.21
C GLY A 136 -26.33 -16.33 -22.16
N HIS A 137 -25.32 -17.18 -22.20
CA HIS A 137 -25.15 -18.35 -21.36
C HIS A 137 -24.25 -18.02 -20.16
N HIS A 138 -24.81 -17.37 -19.15
CA HIS A 138 -24.09 -17.17 -17.88
C HIS A 138 -23.92 -18.54 -17.18
N PRO A 139 -22.72 -18.92 -16.70
CA PRO A 139 -22.48 -20.21 -16.06
C PRO A 139 -23.35 -20.45 -14.82
N ALA A 140 -23.82 -19.37 -14.19
CA ALA A 140 -24.76 -19.41 -13.06
C ALA A 140 -26.25 -19.47 -13.47
N ARG A 141 -26.62 -19.58 -14.75
CA ARG A 141 -28.04 -19.62 -15.17
C ARG A 141 -28.82 -20.77 -14.51
N GLY A 142 -28.19 -21.90 -14.26
CA GLY A 142 -28.81 -23.02 -13.53
C GLY A 142 -29.07 -22.73 -12.04
N ASN A 143 -28.38 -21.73 -11.47
CA ASN A 143 -28.48 -21.35 -10.06
C ASN A 143 -29.34 -20.09 -9.85
N LEU A 144 -29.84 -19.47 -10.93
CA LEU A 144 -30.71 -18.31 -10.81
C LEU A 144 -32.14 -18.77 -10.50
N PRO A 145 -32.85 -18.10 -9.57
CA PRO A 145 -34.26 -18.39 -9.33
C PRO A 145 -35.05 -18.19 -10.63
N SER A 146 -35.97 -19.13 -10.91
CA SER A 146 -36.81 -19.12 -12.12
C SER A 146 -37.70 -17.88 -12.23
N SER A 147 -37.99 -17.24 -11.09
CA SER A 147 -38.79 -16.03 -10.99
C SER A 147 -37.91 -14.84 -10.62
N ARG A 148 -37.96 -13.78 -11.43
CA ARG A 148 -37.32 -12.50 -11.10
C ARG A 148 -38.11 -11.87 -9.94
N PRO A 149 -37.47 -11.54 -8.80
CA PRO A 149 -38.15 -10.85 -7.72
C PRO A 149 -38.69 -9.50 -8.20
N ARG A 150 -39.86 -9.09 -7.68
CA ARG A 150 -40.51 -7.83 -8.06
C ARG A 150 -39.54 -6.67 -7.77
N ARG A 151 -39.18 -5.91 -8.81
CA ARG A 151 -38.37 -4.70 -8.68
C ARG A 151 -39.18 -3.66 -7.89
N HIS A 152 -38.75 -3.39 -6.65
CA HIS A 152 -39.32 -2.33 -5.80
C HIS A 152 -38.58 -0.99 -5.97
N LEU A 153 -37.50 -0.97 -6.74
CA LEU A 153 -36.75 0.24 -7.07
C LEU A 153 -37.18 0.74 -8.45
N ARG A 154 -37.67 1.98 -8.51
CA ARG A 154 -37.93 2.74 -9.75
C ARG A 154 -36.75 3.65 -10.03
N ALA A 155 -36.24 3.61 -11.27
CA ALA A 155 -35.33 4.65 -11.73
C ALA A 155 -36.14 5.96 -11.84
N VAL A 156 -35.69 7.00 -11.14
CA VAL A 156 -36.19 8.37 -11.34
C VAL A 156 -35.40 8.93 -12.51
N GLN A 157 -36.11 9.24 -13.60
CA GLN A 157 -35.53 9.93 -14.73
C GLN A 157 -35.91 11.39 -14.55
N GLU A 158 -34.94 12.22 -14.17
CA GLU A 158 -35.12 13.68 -14.15
C GLU A 158 -35.19 14.13 -15.61
N ASN A 159 -36.35 14.65 -16.01
CA ASN A 159 -36.51 15.37 -17.26
C ASN A 159 -36.30 16.87 -16.97
N ASP A 160 -35.44 17.48 -17.76
CA ASP A 160 -35.25 18.94 -17.89
C ASP A 160 -36.52 19.62 -18.43
#